data_AF-A0A7V8YBR8-F1
#
_entry.id   AF-A0A7V8YBR8-F1
#
_cell.length_a   1.000
_cell.length_b   1.000
_cell.length_c   1.000
_cell.angle_alpha   90.00
_cell.angle_beta   90.00
_cell.angle_gamma   90.00
#
_symmetry.space_group_name_H-M   'P 1'
#
loop_
_entity.id
_entity.type
_entity.pdbx_description
1 polymer ?
#
loop_
_entity_poly.entity_id
_entity_poly.type
_entity_poly.pdbx_seq_one_letter_code
_entity_poly.pdbx_strand_id
1 'polypeptide(L)'
;MVIGLLAALARGQEPAPPPPPDERQPSTEIIVIGEREVEAARQAVIRRVEELGYTRIRDRGEKVVLKDPDEHWRGKVFVYDDGRIAAKRTGPTGKKMAPIKGTNFRPYPLCIIMPTACVAFGSAFLADRKWAGIEGEVVEATAGGVHKWNEKIADRESVGRVDAVPELLTATWERGEPLVGTERLDTPAARRAEILAYWETRTETRWGLDVRAAIERFVRSVVMTSGTPYTPGEIEAFVTHSQAAKPFEFTLAPPPAEPAPDAPPP
;
A
#
# COMPACT_ATOMS: atom_id res chain seq x y z
N MET A 1 67.60 9.17 -52.88
CA MET A 1 67.28 8.42 -51.65
C MET A 1 66.07 9.10 -51.03
N VAL A 2 64.87 8.61 -51.34
CA VAL A 2 63.59 9.20 -50.91
C VAL A 2 62.82 8.07 -50.23
N ILE A 3 62.64 8.20 -48.92
CA ILE A 3 61.90 7.26 -48.09
C ILE A 3 60.43 7.69 -48.14
N GLY A 4 59.63 6.91 -48.86
CA GLY A 4 58.18 7.10 -48.98
C GLY A 4 57.46 6.54 -47.76
N LEU A 5 56.86 7.43 -46.99
CA LEU A 5 56.03 7.16 -45.81
C LEU A 5 54.64 6.68 -46.28
N LEU A 6 54.36 5.38 -46.16
CA LEU A 6 53.04 4.79 -46.37
C LEU A 6 52.23 4.87 -45.07
N ALA A 7 51.43 5.94 -44.94
CA ALA A 7 50.46 6.09 -43.87
C ALA A 7 49.17 5.33 -44.24
N ALA A 8 48.93 4.19 -43.58
CA ALA A 8 47.70 3.43 -43.68
C ALA A 8 46.57 4.17 -42.93
N LEU A 9 45.56 4.60 -43.68
CA LEU A 9 44.30 5.13 -43.16
C LEU A 9 43.48 3.99 -42.52
N ALA A 10 43.71 3.75 -41.23
CA ALA A 10 42.78 3.00 -40.40
C ALA A 10 41.54 3.88 -40.18
N ARG A 11 40.50 3.70 -41.00
CA ARG A 11 39.19 4.28 -40.75
C ARG A 11 38.62 3.64 -39.49
N GLY A 12 38.67 4.38 -38.39
CA GLY A 12 37.90 4.08 -37.18
C GLY A 12 36.43 4.01 -37.57
N GLN A 13 35.89 2.80 -37.58
CA GLN A 13 34.47 2.56 -37.73
C GLN A 13 33.84 3.00 -36.41
N GLU A 14 33.32 4.22 -36.40
CA GLU A 14 32.61 4.79 -35.26
C GLU A 14 31.49 3.80 -34.87
N PRO A 15 31.50 3.26 -33.63
CA PRO A 15 30.52 2.27 -33.22
C PRO A 15 29.14 2.88 -33.40
N ALA A 16 28.31 2.21 -34.20
CA ALA A 16 26.96 2.66 -34.50
C ALA A 16 26.24 2.96 -33.16
N PRO A 17 25.53 4.10 -33.06
CA PRO A 17 24.80 4.44 -31.86
C PRO A 17 23.87 3.27 -31.51
N PRO A 18 23.80 2.87 -30.22
CA PRO A 18 22.94 1.78 -29.82
C PRO A 18 21.52 2.04 -30.32
N PRO A 19 20.81 1.02 -30.84
CA PRO A 19 19.44 1.19 -31.28
C PRO A 19 18.62 1.80 -30.14
N PRO A 20 17.69 2.73 -30.44
CA PRO A 20 16.84 3.30 -29.41
C PRO A 20 16.15 2.17 -28.64
N PRO A 21 16.09 2.26 -27.29
CA PRO A 21 15.41 1.25 -26.51
C PRO A 21 13.99 1.06 -27.05
N ASP A 22 13.61 -0.19 -27.30
CA ASP A 22 12.30 -0.54 -27.83
C ASP A 22 11.24 -0.14 -26.78
N GLU A 23 10.59 1.01 -26.98
CA GLU A 23 9.53 1.58 -26.13
C GLU A 23 8.28 0.67 -26.05
N ARG A 24 8.29 -0.50 -26.70
CA ARG A 24 7.24 -1.51 -26.66
C ARG A 24 7.48 -2.62 -25.64
N GLN A 25 8.43 -2.46 -24.73
CA GLN A 25 8.36 -3.24 -23.49
C GLN A 25 7.32 -2.56 -22.59
N PRO A 26 6.16 -3.19 -22.30
CA PRO A 26 5.23 -2.66 -21.31
C PRO A 26 6.01 -2.58 -19.99
N SER A 27 6.40 -1.36 -19.61
CA SER A 27 6.95 -1.10 -18.29
C SER A 27 5.91 -1.58 -17.30
N THR A 28 6.23 -2.66 -16.61
CA THR A 28 5.33 -3.46 -15.80
C THR A 28 4.68 -2.59 -14.72
N GLU A 29 3.47 -2.11 -15.02
CA GLU A 29 2.61 -1.24 -14.21
C GLU A 29 2.01 -2.03 -13.03
N ILE A 30 2.86 -2.56 -12.14
CA ILE A 30 2.40 -3.33 -10.95
C ILE A 30 1.92 -2.40 -9.83
N ILE A 31 2.37 -1.14 -9.81
CA ILE A 31 2.08 -0.19 -8.72
C ILE A 31 0.63 0.36 -8.79
N VAL A 32 -0.05 0.29 -9.94
CA VAL A 32 -1.35 0.98 -10.14
C VAL A 32 -2.55 0.12 -9.74
N ILE A 33 -2.42 -1.21 -9.59
CA ILE A 33 -3.57 -2.08 -9.31
C ILE A 33 -4.06 -1.89 -7.86
N GLY A 34 -3.15 -1.89 -6.89
CA GLY A 34 -3.50 -1.74 -5.47
C GLY A 34 -4.18 -0.41 -5.15
N GLU A 35 -3.65 0.70 -5.68
CA GLU A 35 -4.26 2.02 -5.49
C GLU A 35 -5.65 2.12 -6.13
N ARG A 36 -5.82 1.54 -7.34
CA ARG A 36 -7.12 1.50 -8.02
C ARG A 36 -8.15 0.68 -7.25
N GLU A 37 -7.75 -0.43 -6.64
CA GLU A 37 -8.66 -1.24 -5.82
C GLU A 37 -9.09 -0.51 -4.55
N VAL A 38 -8.16 0.17 -3.86
CA VAL A 38 -8.47 0.99 -2.69
C VAL A 38 -9.43 2.13 -3.05
N GLU A 39 -9.16 2.85 -4.14
CA GLU A 39 -10.02 3.95 -4.58
C GLU A 39 -11.40 3.43 -5.04
N ALA A 40 -11.45 2.30 -5.75
CA ALA A 40 -12.73 1.69 -6.13
C ALA A 40 -13.58 1.30 -4.91
N ALA A 41 -12.95 0.75 -3.86
CA ALA A 41 -13.61 0.43 -2.60
C ALA A 41 -14.09 1.69 -1.86
N ARG A 42 -13.26 2.74 -1.81
CA ARG A 42 -13.63 4.05 -1.28
C ARG A 42 -14.83 4.65 -2.00
N GLN A 43 -14.83 4.62 -3.34
CA GLN A 43 -15.95 5.13 -4.13
C GLN A 43 -17.23 4.32 -3.91
N ALA A 44 -17.14 3.01 -3.62
CA ALA A 44 -18.32 2.22 -3.26
C ALA A 44 -18.94 2.68 -1.93
N VAL A 45 -18.12 2.99 -0.94
CA VAL A 45 -18.57 3.58 0.34
C VAL A 45 -19.21 4.94 0.13
N ILE A 46 -18.59 5.82 -0.67
CA ILE A 46 -19.12 7.14 -1.00
C ILE A 46 -20.50 7.03 -1.66
N ARG A 47 -20.63 6.18 -2.69
CA ARG A 47 -21.93 5.93 -3.34
C ARG A 47 -23.00 5.47 -2.36
N ARG A 48 -22.63 4.62 -1.40
CA ARG A 48 -23.57 4.13 -0.38
C ARG A 48 -24.04 5.26 0.56
N VAL A 49 -23.18 6.22 0.87
CA VAL A 49 -23.57 7.43 1.62
C VAL A 49 -24.44 8.35 0.74
N GLU A 50 -24.17 8.43 -0.57
CA GLU A 50 -24.99 9.19 -1.50
C GLU A 50 -26.40 8.61 -1.68
N GLU A 51 -26.53 7.28 -1.67
CA GLU A 51 -27.82 6.57 -1.65
C GLU A 51 -28.69 6.89 -0.43
N LEU A 52 -28.09 7.35 0.69
CA LEU A 52 -28.82 7.84 1.86
C LEU A 52 -29.33 9.30 1.71
N GLY A 53 -29.08 9.94 0.56
CA GLY A 53 -29.48 11.32 0.27
C GLY A 53 -28.41 12.38 0.55
N TYR A 54 -27.19 11.99 0.91
CA TYR A 54 -26.09 12.94 1.01
C TYR A 54 -25.51 13.27 -0.36
N THR A 55 -24.94 14.47 -0.53
CA THR A 55 -24.24 14.88 -1.76
C THR A 55 -22.82 15.30 -1.44
N ARG A 56 -21.87 14.95 -2.30
CA ARG A 56 -20.47 15.39 -2.20
C ARG A 56 -20.37 16.91 -2.40
N ILE A 57 -19.93 17.63 -1.37
CA ILE A 57 -19.76 19.09 -1.44
C ILE A 57 -18.33 19.48 -1.75
N ARG A 58 -17.37 18.80 -1.12
CA ARG A 58 -15.97 19.20 -1.19
C ARG A 58 -15.06 18.01 -0.98
N ASP A 59 -14.03 17.96 -1.80
CA ASP A 59 -12.84 17.18 -1.55
C ASP A 59 -11.80 18.06 -0.82
N ARG A 60 -11.27 17.59 0.30
CA ARG A 60 -10.22 18.28 1.05
C ARG A 60 -9.09 17.30 1.33
N GLY A 61 -8.29 16.98 0.31
CA GLY A 61 -7.08 16.19 0.44
C GLY A 61 -7.38 14.83 1.05
N GLU A 62 -7.19 14.74 2.36
CA GLU A 62 -7.33 13.52 3.18
C GLU A 62 -8.78 13.08 3.44
N LYS A 63 -9.80 13.84 3.02
CA LYS A 63 -11.20 13.47 3.24
C LYS A 63 -12.19 14.07 2.27
N VAL A 64 -13.24 13.30 2.01
CA VAL A 64 -14.44 13.73 1.29
C VAL A 64 -15.52 14.14 2.30
N VAL A 65 -16.11 15.31 2.06
CA VAL A 65 -17.22 15.84 2.88
C VAL A 65 -18.52 15.73 2.09
N LEU A 66 -19.43 14.92 2.61
CA LEU A 66 -20.79 14.78 2.11
C LEU A 66 -21.77 15.51 3.04
N LYS A 67 -22.80 16.12 2.47
CA LYS A 67 -23.85 16.82 3.19
C LYS A 67 -25.16 16.63 2.43
N ASP A 68 -26.24 16.49 3.17
CA ASP A 68 -27.58 16.52 2.60
C ASP A 68 -27.87 17.93 2.00
N PRO A 69 -28.21 18.01 0.69
CA PRO A 69 -28.45 19.27 0.01
C PRO A 69 -29.76 19.93 0.47
N ASP A 70 -30.80 19.13 0.71
CA ASP A 70 -32.17 19.58 0.96
C ASP A 70 -32.44 19.74 2.45
N GLU A 71 -31.87 18.83 3.26
CA GLU A 71 -32.15 18.68 4.67
C GLU A 71 -30.91 18.95 5.53
N HIS A 72 -30.68 20.21 5.89
CA HIS A 72 -29.53 20.62 6.72
C HIS A 72 -29.49 20.00 8.14
N TRP A 73 -30.52 19.25 8.53
CA TRP A 73 -30.62 18.59 9.83
C TRP A 73 -29.89 17.24 9.90
N ARG A 74 -29.49 16.61 8.80
CA ARG A 74 -28.75 15.32 8.84
C ARG A 74 -27.25 15.45 9.12
N GLY A 75 -26.76 16.68 9.26
CA GLY A 75 -25.35 16.96 9.53
C GLY A 75 -24.45 16.76 8.31
N LYS A 76 -23.18 16.39 8.54
CA LYS A 76 -22.19 16.11 7.50
C LYS A 76 -21.56 14.75 7.75
N VAL A 77 -21.29 14.01 6.68
CA VAL A 77 -20.51 12.77 6.73
C VAL A 77 -19.12 13.06 6.18
N PHE A 78 -18.11 12.65 6.94
CA PHE A 78 -16.70 12.74 6.56
C PHE A 78 -16.21 11.33 6.28
N VAL A 79 -15.64 11.13 5.10
CA VAL A 79 -15.00 9.88 4.69
C VAL A 79 -13.50 10.18 4.56
N TYR A 80 -12.69 9.65 5.47
CA TYR A 80 -11.24 9.88 5.54
C TYR A 80 -10.49 8.80 4.76
N ASP A 81 -9.34 9.13 4.19
CA ASP A 81 -8.57 8.18 3.35
C ASP A 81 -7.98 6.99 4.13
N ASP A 82 -7.93 7.08 5.47
CA ASP A 82 -7.56 5.99 6.37
C ASP A 82 -8.70 5.00 6.64
N GLY A 83 -9.82 5.11 5.92
CA GLY A 83 -10.96 4.21 6.02
C GLY A 83 -11.95 4.56 7.13
N ARG A 84 -11.72 5.65 7.88
CA ARG A 84 -12.67 6.11 8.88
C ARG A 84 -13.83 6.87 8.26
N ILE A 85 -15.02 6.68 8.84
CA ILE A 85 -16.21 7.50 8.57
C ILE A 85 -16.64 8.17 9.86
N ALA A 86 -16.98 9.46 9.78
CA ALA A 86 -17.56 10.18 10.91
C ALA A 86 -18.76 11.02 10.47
N ALA A 87 -19.90 10.85 11.13
CA ALA A 87 -20.98 11.81 11.07
C ALA A 87 -20.70 12.95 12.07
N LYS A 88 -20.77 14.21 11.63
CA LYS A 88 -20.67 15.36 12.54
C LYS A 88 -21.87 16.27 12.43
N ARG A 89 -22.21 16.87 13.57
CA ARG A 89 -23.24 17.88 13.61
C ARG A 89 -22.84 19.13 12.84
N THR A 90 -23.82 19.76 12.20
CA THR A 90 -23.66 21.06 11.56
C THR A 90 -24.32 22.12 12.43
N GLY A 91 -23.52 23.11 12.82
CA GLY A 91 -24.00 24.29 13.53
C GLY A 91 -24.98 25.12 12.69
N PRO A 92 -25.58 26.16 13.29
CA PRO A 92 -26.40 27.10 12.54
C PRO A 92 -25.59 27.70 11.38
N THR A 93 -26.16 27.70 10.19
CA THR A 93 -25.54 28.31 9.01
C THR A 93 -26.46 29.38 8.43
N GLY A 94 -25.89 30.51 8.01
CA GLY A 94 -26.66 31.55 7.34
C GLY A 94 -27.17 31.04 6.00
N LYS A 95 -28.48 31.11 5.77
CA LYS A 95 -29.07 30.89 4.46
C LYS A 95 -28.69 32.07 3.56
N LYS A 96 -28.17 31.78 2.36
CA LYS A 96 -28.02 32.81 1.34
C LYS A 96 -29.41 33.20 0.85
N MET A 97 -29.94 34.30 1.36
CA MET A 97 -31.16 34.87 0.81
C MET A 97 -30.85 35.54 -0.52
N ALA A 98 -31.66 35.25 -1.53
CA ALA A 98 -31.62 36.02 -2.76
C ALA A 98 -31.95 37.49 -2.46
N PRO A 99 -31.28 38.46 -3.11
CA PRO A 99 -31.66 39.86 -2.98
C PRO A 99 -33.10 40.06 -3.45
N ILE A 100 -33.88 40.84 -2.72
CA ILE A 100 -35.26 41.18 -3.09
C ILE A 100 -35.20 42.05 -4.35
N LYS A 101 -35.70 41.54 -5.48
CA LYS A 101 -35.71 42.25 -6.77
C LYS A 101 -36.36 43.64 -6.60
N GLY A 102 -35.67 44.68 -7.06
CA GLY A 102 -36.17 46.05 -7.03
C GLY A 102 -35.90 46.84 -5.74
N THR A 103 -35.18 46.26 -4.77
CA THR A 103 -34.79 46.99 -3.55
C THR A 103 -33.29 46.84 -3.27
N ASN A 104 -32.66 47.89 -2.74
CA ASN A 104 -31.32 47.81 -2.14
C ASN A 104 -31.35 47.20 -0.72
N PHE A 105 -32.51 46.74 -0.28
CA PHE A 105 -32.73 46.27 1.06
C PHE A 105 -32.16 44.86 1.21
N ARG A 106 -31.07 44.74 1.98
CA ARG A 106 -30.60 43.42 2.40
C ARG A 106 -31.63 42.87 3.40
N PRO A 107 -32.08 41.62 3.28
CA PRO A 107 -33.19 41.06 4.07
C PRO A 107 -32.88 40.88 5.58
N TYR A 108 -31.84 41.54 6.11
CA TYR A 108 -31.40 41.49 7.50
C TYR A 108 -32.49 41.81 8.54
N PRO A 109 -33.42 42.78 8.34
CA PRO A 109 -34.45 43.05 9.34
C PRO A 109 -35.42 41.88 9.53
N LEU A 110 -35.67 41.10 8.47
CA LEU A 110 -36.46 39.87 8.57
C LEU A 110 -35.76 38.82 9.44
N CYS A 111 -34.44 38.81 9.49
CA CYS A 111 -33.65 37.90 10.33
C CYS A 111 -33.77 38.21 11.83
N ILE A 112 -34.08 39.46 12.19
CA ILE A 112 -34.29 39.85 13.59
C ILE A 112 -35.66 39.39 14.07
N ILE A 113 -36.69 39.58 13.24
CA ILE A 113 -38.08 39.22 13.56
C ILE A 113 -38.29 37.70 13.44
N MET A 114 -37.67 37.05 12.45
CA MET A 114 -37.80 35.62 12.18
C MET A 114 -36.42 34.99 11.92
N PRO A 115 -35.62 34.71 12.97
CA PRO A 115 -34.27 34.14 12.82
C PRO A 115 -34.21 32.85 12.01
N THR A 116 -35.27 32.03 12.07
CA THR A 116 -35.44 30.78 11.29
C THR A 116 -35.51 31.00 9.78
N ALA A 117 -35.89 32.20 9.33
CA ALA A 117 -35.89 32.55 7.92
C ALA A 117 -34.45 32.67 7.39
N CYS A 118 -33.53 33.22 8.19
CA CYS A 118 -32.15 33.52 7.78
C CYS A 118 -31.11 32.51 8.25
N VAL A 119 -31.42 31.74 9.28
CA VAL A 119 -30.50 30.74 9.84
C VAL A 119 -31.10 29.36 9.59
N ALA A 120 -30.37 28.54 8.86
CA ALA A 120 -30.60 27.10 8.87
C ALA A 120 -30.07 26.56 10.19
N PHE A 121 -30.99 26.32 11.13
CA PHE A 121 -30.73 25.55 12.33
C PHE A 121 -30.45 24.11 11.91
N GLY A 122 -29.17 23.81 11.67
CA GLY A 122 -28.72 22.49 11.26
C GLY A 122 -28.88 21.45 12.38
N SER A 123 -28.15 20.35 12.27
CA SER A 123 -28.27 19.23 13.20
C SER A 123 -27.81 19.50 14.64
N ALA A 124 -27.23 20.67 14.94
CA ALA A 124 -26.80 21.05 16.28
C ALA A 124 -27.93 21.05 17.33
N PHE A 125 -29.18 21.29 16.92
CA PHE A 125 -30.35 21.36 17.82
C PHE A 125 -31.11 20.05 17.95
N LEU A 126 -30.65 18.98 17.32
CA LEU A 126 -31.27 17.68 17.48
C LEU A 126 -30.94 17.09 18.85
N ALA A 127 -31.94 16.48 19.47
CA ALA A 127 -31.73 15.66 20.66
C ALA A 127 -30.73 14.53 20.35
N ASP A 128 -29.89 14.19 21.33
CA ASP A 128 -28.82 13.22 21.15
C ASP A 128 -29.31 11.86 20.66
N ARG A 129 -30.49 11.44 21.14
CA ARG A 129 -31.13 10.20 20.67
C ARG A 129 -31.47 10.22 19.17
N LYS A 130 -31.98 11.34 18.65
CA LYS A 130 -32.29 11.47 17.23
C LYS A 130 -31.01 11.52 16.40
N TRP A 131 -30.00 12.24 16.89
CA TRP A 131 -28.69 12.28 16.24
C TRP A 131 -28.04 10.89 16.17
N ALA A 132 -28.07 10.14 17.27
CA ALA A 132 -27.55 8.77 17.32
C ALA A 132 -28.26 7.84 16.34
N GLY A 133 -29.56 8.05 16.07
CA GLY A 133 -30.28 7.31 15.02
C GLY A 133 -29.73 7.57 13.62
N ILE A 134 -29.43 8.83 13.29
CA ILE A 134 -28.83 9.21 11.99
C ILE A 134 -27.42 8.62 11.87
N GLU A 135 -26.63 8.74 12.94
CA GLU A 135 -25.28 8.18 12.97
C GLU A 135 -25.30 6.65 12.81
N GLY A 136 -26.23 5.99 13.51
CA GLY A 136 -26.46 4.55 13.38
C GLY A 136 -26.83 4.14 11.96
N GLU A 137 -27.74 4.86 11.31
CA GLU A 137 -28.14 4.60 9.92
C GLU A 137 -26.97 4.72 8.94
N VAL A 138 -26.15 5.77 9.06
CA VAL A 138 -24.95 5.94 8.22
C VAL A 138 -23.93 4.83 8.47
N VAL A 139 -23.68 4.48 9.75
CA VAL A 139 -22.75 3.41 10.12
C VAL A 139 -23.23 2.06 9.60
N GLU A 140 -24.49 1.70 9.85
CA GLU A 140 -25.08 0.43 9.41
C GLU A 140 -25.06 0.30 7.88
N ALA A 141 -25.46 1.35 7.16
CA ALA A 141 -25.49 1.33 5.71
C ALA A 141 -24.09 1.18 5.07
N THR A 142 -23.05 1.68 5.74
CA THR A 142 -21.67 1.70 5.21
C THR A 142 -20.75 0.62 5.78
N ALA A 143 -21.12 -0.04 6.88
CA ALA A 143 -20.26 -0.97 7.62
C ALA A 143 -19.57 -2.02 6.73
N GLY A 144 -20.35 -2.69 5.86
CA GLY A 144 -19.80 -3.71 4.96
C GLY A 144 -18.85 -3.14 3.89
N GLY A 145 -19.11 -1.93 3.41
CA GLY A 145 -18.23 -1.23 2.47
C GLY A 145 -16.94 -0.76 3.13
N VAL A 146 -17.03 -0.19 4.33
CA VAL A 146 -15.87 0.23 5.13
C VAL A 146 -14.98 -0.95 5.47
N HIS A 147 -15.55 -2.09 5.85
CA HIS A 147 -14.78 -3.28 6.14
C HIS A 147 -13.96 -3.73 4.93
N LYS A 148 -14.59 -3.89 3.77
CA LYS A 148 -13.90 -4.25 2.51
C LYS A 148 -12.86 -3.22 2.10
N TRP A 149 -13.15 -1.94 2.28
CA TRP A 149 -12.19 -0.88 1.98
C TRP A 149 -10.98 -0.94 2.91
N ASN A 150 -11.19 -1.15 4.21
CA ASN A 150 -10.11 -1.31 5.18
C ASN A 150 -9.25 -2.54 4.89
N GLU A 151 -9.85 -3.64 4.44
CA GLU A 151 -9.09 -4.81 3.96
C GLU A 151 -8.19 -4.44 2.78
N LYS A 152 -8.68 -3.65 1.82
CA LYS A 152 -7.87 -3.19 0.68
C LYS A 152 -6.76 -2.23 1.07
N ILE A 153 -7.00 -1.33 2.03
CA ILE A 153 -5.96 -0.47 2.61
C ILE A 153 -4.89 -1.36 3.26
N ALA A 154 -5.29 -2.34 4.08
CA ALA A 154 -4.38 -3.25 4.75
C ALA A 154 -3.58 -4.11 3.76
N ASP A 155 -4.20 -4.59 2.68
CA ASP A 155 -3.54 -5.33 1.60
C ASP A 155 -2.47 -4.47 0.92
N ARG A 156 -2.79 -3.22 0.57
CA ARG A 156 -1.83 -2.30 -0.08
C ARG A 156 -0.61 -2.05 0.80
N GLU A 157 -0.81 -1.72 2.06
CA GLU A 157 0.30 -1.46 3.00
C GLU A 157 1.12 -2.74 3.24
N SER A 158 0.48 -3.91 3.24
CA SER A 158 1.16 -5.19 3.39
C SER A 158 2.03 -5.54 2.18
N VAL A 159 1.55 -5.26 0.96
CA VAL A 159 2.34 -5.46 -0.27
C VAL A 159 3.63 -4.65 -0.22
N GLY A 160 3.55 -3.36 0.14
CA GLY A 160 4.77 -2.53 0.26
C GLY A 160 5.78 -3.08 1.28
N ARG A 161 5.31 -3.70 2.36
CA ARG A 161 6.21 -4.37 3.32
C ARG A 161 6.82 -5.64 2.75
N VAL A 162 6.04 -6.46 2.03
CA VAL A 162 6.54 -7.68 1.37
C VAL A 162 7.58 -7.32 0.30
N ASP A 163 7.35 -6.27 -0.47
CA ASP A 163 8.25 -5.79 -1.52
C ASP A 163 9.60 -5.29 -0.96
N ALA A 164 9.62 -4.81 0.29
CA ALA A 164 10.84 -4.40 0.98
C ALA A 164 11.64 -5.59 1.56
N VAL A 165 11.04 -6.78 1.70
CA VAL A 165 11.69 -7.95 2.32
C VAL A 165 13.00 -8.34 1.61
N PRO A 166 13.07 -8.43 0.26
CA PRO A 166 14.32 -8.79 -0.42
C PRO A 166 15.48 -7.83 -0.13
N GLU A 167 15.22 -6.53 -0.03
CA GLU A 167 16.25 -5.54 0.30
C GLU A 167 16.73 -5.72 1.74
N LEU A 168 15.81 -5.93 2.69
CA LEU A 168 16.14 -6.23 4.08
C LEU A 168 16.97 -7.50 4.20
N LEU A 169 16.57 -8.59 3.53
CA LEU A 169 17.31 -9.85 3.53
C LEU A 169 18.70 -9.71 2.91
N THR A 170 18.82 -8.92 1.84
CA THR A 170 20.12 -8.61 1.22
C THR A 170 21.01 -7.83 2.18
N ALA A 171 20.46 -6.82 2.85
CA ALA A 171 21.18 -6.05 3.86
C ALA A 171 21.67 -6.92 5.03
N THR A 172 20.81 -7.82 5.52
CA THR A 172 21.18 -8.80 6.54
C THR A 172 22.27 -9.74 6.05
N TRP A 173 22.14 -10.27 4.85
CA TRP A 173 23.07 -11.24 4.30
C TRP A 173 24.44 -10.64 3.99
N GLU A 174 24.50 -9.48 3.34
CA GLU A 174 25.75 -8.89 2.87
C GLU A 174 26.41 -8.04 3.96
N ARG A 175 25.62 -7.18 4.63
CA ARG A 175 26.14 -6.19 5.58
C ARG A 175 26.07 -6.63 7.03
N GLY A 176 25.33 -7.71 7.34
CA GLY A 176 25.12 -8.18 8.71
C GLY A 176 24.18 -7.26 9.50
N GLU A 177 23.28 -6.54 8.82
CA GLU A 177 22.27 -5.72 9.48
C GLU A 177 21.14 -6.63 10.03
N PRO A 178 20.77 -6.53 11.32
CA PRO A 178 19.75 -7.41 11.90
C PRO A 178 18.36 -7.13 11.28
N LEU A 179 17.54 -8.18 11.12
CA LEU A 179 16.13 -8.04 10.71
C LEU A 179 15.29 -7.54 11.88
N VAL A 180 15.64 -7.96 13.09
CA VAL A 180 15.01 -7.52 14.33
C VAL A 180 16.07 -7.12 15.34
N GLY A 181 15.98 -5.89 15.88
CA GLY A 181 16.91 -5.38 16.89
C GLY A 181 18.01 -4.49 16.30
N THR A 182 19.10 -4.31 17.05
CA THR A 182 20.17 -3.34 16.72
C THR A 182 21.58 -3.94 16.71
N GLU A 183 21.74 -5.21 17.12
CA GLU A 183 23.04 -5.87 17.19
C GLU A 183 23.49 -6.36 15.82
N ARG A 184 24.74 -6.10 15.46
CA ARG A 184 25.29 -6.48 14.16
C ARG A 184 25.60 -7.98 14.11
N LEU A 185 25.28 -8.60 12.97
CA LEU A 185 25.53 -10.02 12.70
C LEU A 185 26.86 -10.22 11.99
N ASP A 186 27.91 -10.44 12.76
CA ASP A 186 29.28 -10.51 12.24
C ASP A 186 29.61 -11.80 11.49
N THR A 187 28.89 -12.90 11.77
CA THR A 187 29.19 -14.20 11.16
C THR A 187 28.09 -14.64 10.17
N PRO A 188 28.45 -15.37 9.09
CA PRO A 188 27.45 -15.96 8.20
C PRO A 188 26.47 -16.90 8.91
N ALA A 189 26.94 -17.63 9.92
CA ALA A 189 26.08 -18.51 10.73
C ALA A 189 25.02 -17.72 11.50
N ALA A 190 25.39 -16.59 12.12
CA ALA A 190 24.44 -15.72 12.80
C ALA A 190 23.40 -15.12 11.81
N ARG A 191 23.84 -14.71 10.61
CA ARG A 191 22.94 -14.22 9.55
C ARG A 191 21.94 -15.29 9.11
N ARG A 192 22.40 -16.53 8.90
CA ARG A 192 21.53 -17.68 8.58
C ARG A 192 20.51 -17.96 9.68
N ALA A 193 20.93 -17.94 10.94
CA ALA A 193 20.04 -18.16 12.08
C ALA A 193 18.96 -17.06 12.17
N GLU A 194 19.35 -15.78 12.00
CA GLU A 194 18.42 -14.65 12.01
C GLU A 194 17.36 -14.76 10.89
N ILE A 195 17.76 -15.14 9.67
CA ILE A 195 16.81 -15.28 8.55
C ILE A 195 15.77 -16.37 8.83
N LEU A 196 16.18 -17.51 9.40
CA LEU A 196 15.24 -18.57 9.79
C LEU A 196 14.33 -18.16 10.94
N ALA A 197 14.89 -17.51 11.96
CA ALA A 197 14.09 -16.97 13.08
C ALA A 197 13.05 -15.97 12.56
N TYR A 198 13.45 -15.07 11.65
CA TYR A 198 12.54 -14.10 11.04
C TYR A 198 11.39 -14.78 10.27
N TRP A 199 11.68 -15.84 9.51
CA TRP A 199 10.66 -16.63 8.82
C TRP A 199 9.67 -17.27 9.80
N GLU A 200 10.17 -17.80 10.92
CA GLU A 200 9.34 -18.48 11.93
C GLU A 200 8.36 -17.52 12.61
N THR A 201 8.80 -16.29 12.91
CA THR A 201 7.96 -15.27 13.55
C THR A 201 6.77 -14.79 12.68
N ARG A 202 6.71 -15.14 11.40
CA ARG A 202 5.62 -14.70 10.52
C ARG A 202 4.33 -15.44 10.87
N THR A 203 3.21 -14.71 10.89
CA THR A 203 1.89 -15.28 11.20
C THR A 203 1.32 -16.10 10.03
N GLU A 204 0.33 -16.96 10.29
CA GLU A 204 -0.36 -17.75 9.25
C GLU A 204 -1.44 -16.96 8.51
N THR A 205 -1.22 -15.66 8.37
CA THR A 205 -2.04 -14.80 7.53
C THR A 205 -1.52 -14.85 6.10
N ARG A 206 -2.35 -14.44 5.12
CA ARG A 206 -1.92 -14.32 3.72
C ARG A 206 -0.60 -13.57 3.59
N TRP A 207 -0.47 -12.42 4.28
CA TRP A 207 0.74 -11.60 4.24
C TRP A 207 1.94 -12.29 4.88
N GLY A 208 1.76 -13.00 5.99
CA GLY A 208 2.83 -13.78 6.60
C GLY A 208 3.32 -14.91 5.69
N LEU A 209 2.41 -15.55 4.96
CA LEU A 209 2.76 -16.54 3.94
C LEU A 209 3.51 -15.93 2.75
N ASP A 210 3.12 -14.73 2.30
CA ASP A 210 3.82 -14.02 1.22
C ASP A 210 5.26 -13.65 1.63
N VAL A 211 5.45 -13.16 2.87
CA VAL A 211 6.79 -12.91 3.42
C VAL A 211 7.61 -14.19 3.54
N ARG A 212 7.01 -15.28 4.05
CA ARG A 212 7.66 -16.60 4.13
C ARG A 212 8.12 -17.07 2.76
N ALA A 213 7.28 -16.95 1.74
CA ALA A 213 7.62 -17.31 0.37
C ALA A 213 8.74 -16.43 -0.22
N ALA A 214 8.76 -15.12 0.10
CA ALA A 214 9.84 -14.22 -0.31
C ALA A 214 11.18 -14.63 0.34
N ILE A 215 11.18 -14.96 1.64
CA ILE A 215 12.35 -15.44 2.36
C ILE A 215 12.83 -16.79 1.79
N GLU A 216 11.93 -17.75 1.55
CA GLU A 216 12.26 -19.05 0.96
C GLU A 216 12.93 -18.88 -0.41
N ARG A 217 12.41 -17.97 -1.25
CA ARG A 217 12.99 -17.64 -2.55
C ARG A 217 14.38 -17.02 -2.41
N PHE A 218 14.57 -16.09 -1.47
CA PHE A 218 15.87 -15.48 -1.18
C PHE A 218 16.88 -16.52 -0.70
N VAL A 219 16.51 -17.35 0.28
CA VAL A 219 17.36 -18.42 0.81
C VAL A 219 17.80 -19.36 -0.31
N ARG A 220 16.87 -19.80 -1.17
CA ARG A 220 17.17 -20.69 -2.29
C ARG A 220 18.12 -20.07 -3.32
N SER A 221 17.94 -18.80 -3.64
CA SER A 221 18.67 -18.14 -4.74
C SER A 221 20.01 -17.53 -4.31
N VAL A 222 20.11 -17.04 -3.07
CA VAL A 222 21.27 -16.28 -2.58
C VAL A 222 22.05 -17.08 -1.53
N VAL A 223 21.37 -17.59 -0.50
CA VAL A 223 22.06 -18.25 0.62
C VAL A 223 22.59 -19.63 0.21
N MET A 224 21.75 -20.44 -0.45
CA MET A 224 22.12 -21.80 -0.87
C MET A 224 23.15 -21.85 -2.00
N THR A 225 23.28 -20.77 -2.78
CA THR A 225 24.29 -20.64 -3.84
C THR A 225 25.57 -19.96 -3.35
N SER A 226 25.59 -19.47 -2.10
CA SER A 226 26.75 -18.82 -1.50
C SER A 226 27.85 -19.81 -1.12
N GLY A 227 29.04 -19.30 -0.77
CA GLY A 227 30.13 -20.11 -0.20
C GLY A 227 29.85 -20.65 1.21
N THR A 228 28.72 -20.29 1.83
CA THR A 228 28.34 -20.69 3.19
C THR A 228 26.84 -21.05 3.26
N PRO A 229 26.38 -22.08 2.52
CA PRO A 229 24.98 -22.48 2.49
C PRO A 229 24.51 -23.02 3.84
N TYR A 230 23.19 -23.23 3.99
CA TYR A 230 22.66 -23.96 5.14
C TYR A 230 23.17 -25.40 5.11
N THR A 231 23.63 -25.86 6.27
CA THR A 231 23.99 -27.27 6.46
C THR A 231 22.74 -28.12 6.62
N PRO A 232 22.78 -29.42 6.25
CA PRO A 232 21.64 -30.32 6.47
C PRO A 232 21.18 -30.36 7.95
N GLY A 233 22.13 -30.32 8.90
CA GLY A 233 21.82 -30.32 10.32
C GLY A 233 21.11 -29.04 10.81
N GLU A 234 21.45 -27.87 10.25
CA GLU A 234 20.72 -26.62 10.55
C GLU A 234 19.26 -26.71 10.05
N ILE A 235 19.04 -27.26 8.86
CA ILE A 235 17.69 -27.42 8.28
C ILE A 235 16.87 -28.43 9.08
N GLU A 236 17.46 -29.58 9.41
CA GLU A 236 16.78 -30.61 10.21
C GLU A 236 16.44 -30.11 11.61
N ALA A 237 17.36 -29.40 12.27
CA ALA A 237 17.11 -28.78 13.55
C ALA A 237 15.97 -27.76 13.45
N PHE A 238 15.95 -26.94 12.40
CA PHE A 238 14.88 -25.98 12.19
C PHE A 238 13.52 -26.65 11.96
N VAL A 239 13.44 -27.63 11.06
CA VAL A 239 12.19 -28.38 10.79
C VAL A 239 11.67 -29.09 12.03
N THR A 240 12.56 -29.63 12.86
CA THR A 240 12.19 -30.33 14.10
C THR A 240 11.60 -29.40 15.15
N HIS A 241 12.10 -28.16 15.24
CA HIS A 241 11.67 -27.21 16.28
C HIS A 241 10.62 -26.20 15.80
N SER A 242 10.42 -26.06 14.48
CA SER A 242 9.51 -25.08 13.93
C SER A 242 8.06 -25.36 14.32
N GLN A 243 7.37 -24.33 14.79
CA GLN A 243 5.94 -24.39 15.13
C GLN A 243 5.03 -24.00 13.96
N ALA A 244 5.57 -23.70 12.79
CA ALA A 244 4.80 -23.28 11.63
C ALA A 244 3.94 -24.44 11.08
N ALA A 245 2.65 -24.21 10.82
CA ALA A 245 1.78 -25.26 10.25
C ALA A 245 2.18 -25.63 8.82
N LYS A 246 2.72 -24.66 8.05
CA LYS A 246 3.34 -24.94 6.75
C LYS A 246 4.82 -25.24 6.95
N PRO A 247 5.32 -26.44 6.59
CA PRO A 247 6.73 -26.75 6.69
C PRO A 247 7.54 -25.89 5.72
N PHE A 248 8.76 -25.56 6.14
CA PHE A 248 9.71 -24.84 5.30
C PHE A 248 10.23 -25.77 4.20
N GLU A 249 9.89 -25.47 2.94
CA GLU A 249 10.30 -26.30 1.81
C GLU A 249 11.68 -25.90 1.29
N PHE A 250 12.72 -26.48 1.88
CA PHE A 250 14.03 -26.56 1.24
C PHE A 250 13.96 -27.62 0.13
N THR A 251 13.52 -27.24 -1.07
CA THR A 251 13.97 -27.98 -2.25
C THR A 251 15.46 -27.68 -2.39
N LEU A 252 16.31 -28.50 -1.77
CA LEU A 252 17.74 -28.48 -2.02
C LEU A 252 17.88 -28.71 -3.52
N ALA A 253 18.34 -27.69 -4.25
CA ALA A 253 18.78 -27.94 -5.62
C ALA A 253 19.81 -29.07 -5.54
N PRO A 254 19.72 -30.11 -6.38
CA PRO A 254 20.71 -31.17 -6.39
C PRO A 254 22.09 -30.51 -6.47
N PRO A 255 23.08 -30.99 -5.70
CA PRO A 255 24.42 -30.41 -5.72
C PRO A 255 24.85 -30.26 -7.18
N PRO A 256 25.48 -29.13 -7.57
CA PRO A 256 25.98 -28.98 -8.93
C PRO A 256 26.79 -30.23 -9.23
N ALA A 257 26.42 -30.93 -10.31
CA ALA A 257 27.06 -32.18 -10.68
C ALA A 257 28.57 -31.97 -10.61
N GLU A 258 29.26 -32.77 -9.80
CA GLU A 258 30.71 -32.73 -9.69
C GLU A 258 31.25 -32.69 -11.13
N PRO A 259 32.09 -31.69 -11.48
CA PRO A 259 32.63 -31.63 -12.83
C PRO A 259 33.25 -32.98 -13.12
N ALA A 260 32.77 -33.64 -14.18
CA ALA A 260 33.20 -34.98 -14.52
C ALA A 260 34.74 -34.97 -14.52
N PRO A 261 35.40 -35.92 -13.81
CA PRO A 261 36.85 -35.95 -13.74
C PRO A 261 37.40 -35.87 -15.16
N ASP A 262 38.28 -34.89 -15.40
CA ASP A 262 38.80 -34.52 -16.72
C ASP A 262 38.97 -35.77 -17.60
N ALA A 263 38.10 -35.90 -18.60
CA ALA A 263 38.30 -36.89 -19.63
C ALA A 263 39.67 -36.58 -20.26
N PRO A 264 40.61 -37.54 -20.31
CA PRO A 264 41.95 -37.28 -20.81
C PRO A 264 41.86 -36.73 -22.25
N PRO A 265 42.71 -35.74 -22.60
CA PRO A 265 42.69 -35.15 -23.93
C PRO A 265 43.00 -36.19 -25.02
N PRO A 266 42.44 -36.02 -26.23
CA PRO A 266 42.58 -36.97 -27.34
C PRO A 266 44.01 -37.05 -27.90
#